data_AF-V5GJ44-F1
#
_entry.id   AF-V5GJ44-F1
#
_cell.length_a   1.000
_cell.length_b   1.000
_cell.length_c   1.000
_cell.angle_alpha   90.00
_cell.angle_beta   90.00
_cell.angle_gamma   90.00
#
_symmetry.space_group_name_H-M   'P 1'
#
loop_
_entity.id
_entity.type
_entity.pdbx_description
1 polymer ?
#
loop_
_entity_poly.entity_id
_entity_poly.type
_entity_poly.pdbx_seq_one_letter_code
_entity_poly.pdbx_strand_id
1 'polypeptide(L)'
;PKIEDFRVSSDDQDLIVEVNLNKEQKEIVLEASSLCLGNIPKLYLIKGPPGTGKSTVVVNIVLQIILRSIKDNTKEPPLILLSAPSNTAVDGLILKLADTRKKLPETQRRRMKMIRLGPESSISTSVDKFKLSSLARNHILKEHRLTSSQKYKDALNKGIDIDHFLKNHFGHNYYYEMKCAE
;
A
#
# COMPACT_ATOMS: atom_id res chain seq x y z
N PRO A 1 -33.88 8.88 11.45
CA PRO A 1 -33.25 7.86 10.60
C PRO A 1 -32.34 6.94 11.43
N LYS A 2 -32.52 5.61 11.32
CA LYS A 2 -31.60 4.62 11.89
C LYS A 2 -30.50 4.32 10.88
N ILE A 3 -29.34 3.86 11.35
CA ILE A 3 -28.23 3.54 10.46
C ILE A 3 -28.58 2.39 9.49
N GLU A 4 -29.47 1.50 9.93
CA GLU A 4 -29.98 0.37 9.13
C GLU A 4 -30.81 0.81 7.91
N ASP A 5 -31.30 2.05 7.90
CA ASP A 5 -32.11 2.60 6.80
C ASP A 5 -31.23 3.03 5.61
N PHE A 6 -29.91 3.12 5.81
CA PHE A 6 -28.93 3.52 4.78
C PHE A 6 -28.23 2.29 4.20
N ARG A 7 -28.99 1.40 3.56
CA ARG A 7 -28.40 0.28 2.82
C ARG A 7 -27.91 0.74 1.45
N VAL A 8 -26.74 0.26 1.08
CA VAL A 8 -26.14 0.50 -0.23
C VAL A 8 -26.44 -0.71 -1.09
N SER A 9 -27.14 -0.52 -2.21
CA SER A 9 -27.28 -1.59 -3.19
C SER A 9 -25.91 -1.85 -3.80
N SER A 10 -25.39 -3.07 -3.68
CA SER A 10 -24.27 -3.50 -4.50
C SER A 10 -24.78 -3.75 -5.91
N ASP A 11 -24.23 -3.07 -6.92
CA ASP A 11 -24.40 -3.50 -8.31
C ASP A 11 -23.89 -4.94 -8.47
N ASP A 12 -24.47 -5.71 -9.40
CA ASP A 12 -24.13 -7.10 -9.75
C ASP A 12 -22.67 -7.23 -10.21
N GLN A 13 -21.74 -7.17 -9.25
CA GLN A 13 -20.33 -7.13 -9.55
C GLN A 13 -19.56 -8.07 -8.64
N ASP A 14 -18.66 -8.81 -9.26
CA ASP A 14 -17.83 -9.77 -8.55
C ASP A 14 -16.57 -9.16 -7.96
N LEU A 15 -16.01 -9.87 -6.98
CA LEU A 15 -14.67 -9.61 -6.49
C LEU A 15 -13.66 -9.90 -7.60
N ILE A 16 -12.70 -9.01 -7.80
CA ILE A 16 -11.64 -9.23 -8.80
C ILE A 16 -10.67 -10.33 -8.32
N VAL A 17 -10.47 -10.43 -7.01
CA VAL A 17 -9.59 -11.42 -6.40
C VAL A 17 -10.44 -12.43 -5.67
N GLU A 18 -10.23 -13.71 -5.96
CA GLU A 18 -10.79 -14.79 -5.16
C GLU A 18 -10.12 -14.81 -3.79
N VAL A 19 -10.93 -14.53 -2.77
CA VAL A 19 -10.52 -14.54 -1.36
C VAL A 19 -11.54 -15.31 -0.55
N ASN A 20 -11.06 -15.99 0.48
CA ASN A 20 -11.90 -16.68 1.45
C ASN A 20 -12.59 -15.65 2.37
N LEU A 21 -13.63 -15.00 1.85
CA LEU A 21 -14.54 -14.12 2.58
C LEU A 21 -15.88 -14.82 2.73
N ASN A 22 -16.51 -14.66 3.89
CA ASN A 22 -17.91 -15.08 4.03
C ASN A 22 -18.83 -14.13 3.23
N LYS A 23 -20.11 -14.50 3.11
CA LYS A 23 -21.10 -13.74 2.33
C LYS A 23 -21.19 -12.27 2.76
N GLU A 24 -21.29 -12.02 4.06
CA GLU A 24 -21.39 -10.65 4.62
C GLU A 24 -20.14 -9.82 4.34
N GLN A 25 -18.95 -10.41 4.49
CA GLN A 25 -17.69 -9.74 4.19
C GLN A 25 -17.55 -9.43 2.70
N LYS A 26 -17.99 -10.33 1.81
CA LYS A 26 -18.02 -10.09 0.36
C LYS A 26 -18.93 -8.90 0.03
N GLU A 27 -20.13 -8.88 0.59
CA GLU A 27 -21.10 -7.79 0.40
C GLU A 27 -20.51 -6.44 0.85
N ILE A 28 -19.92 -6.38 2.05
CA ILE A 28 -19.24 -5.18 2.56
C ILE A 28 -18.14 -4.68 1.61
N VAL A 29 -17.32 -5.59 1.06
CA VAL A 29 -16.25 -5.21 0.13
C VAL A 29 -16.82 -4.60 -1.15
N LEU A 30 -17.87 -5.20 -1.69
CA LEU A 30 -18.52 -4.73 -2.91
C LEU A 30 -19.20 -3.37 -2.72
N GLU A 31 -19.99 -3.22 -1.65
CA GLU A 31 -20.64 -1.95 -1.31
C GLU A 31 -19.62 -0.83 -1.10
N ALA A 32 -18.65 -1.03 -0.21
CA ALA A 32 -17.66 0.00 0.13
C ALA A 32 -16.83 0.41 -1.09
N SER A 33 -16.40 -0.56 -1.91
CA SER A 33 -15.62 -0.26 -3.12
C SER A 33 -16.44 0.48 -4.17
N SER A 34 -17.72 0.15 -4.35
CA SER A 34 -18.62 0.87 -5.25
C SER A 34 -18.80 2.33 -4.83
N LEU A 35 -19.05 2.57 -3.54
CA LEU A 35 -19.16 3.93 -2.99
C LEU A 35 -17.88 4.74 -3.21
N CYS A 36 -16.71 4.14 -2.99
CA CYS A 36 -15.42 4.82 -3.16
C CYS A 36 -15.10 5.15 -4.63
N LEU A 37 -15.61 4.38 -5.58
CA LEU A 37 -15.41 4.62 -7.01
C LEU A 37 -16.45 5.58 -7.61
N GLY A 38 -17.51 5.91 -6.86
CA GLY A 38 -18.50 6.91 -7.22
C GLY A 38 -17.96 8.35 -7.14
N ASN A 39 -18.68 9.28 -7.77
CA ASN A 39 -18.30 10.70 -7.81
C ASN A 39 -18.86 11.54 -6.64
N ILE A 40 -19.56 10.92 -5.70
CA ILE A 40 -20.23 11.60 -4.59
C ILE A 40 -19.53 11.21 -3.29
N PRO A 41 -19.12 12.17 -2.44
CA PRO A 41 -18.60 11.86 -1.11
C PRO A 41 -19.60 11.08 -0.26
N LYS A 42 -19.14 10.00 0.39
CA LYS A 42 -19.97 9.13 1.24
C LYS A 42 -19.19 8.73 2.50
N LEU A 43 -19.93 8.39 3.55
CA LEU A 43 -19.42 7.77 4.76
C LEU A 43 -19.96 6.34 4.85
N TYR A 44 -19.09 5.38 5.15
CA TYR A 44 -19.44 3.98 5.30
C TYR A 44 -18.84 3.41 6.59
N LEU A 45 -19.67 2.76 7.41
CA LEU A 45 -19.26 2.23 8.72
C LEU A 45 -19.31 0.71 8.72
N ILE A 46 -18.16 0.09 8.94
CA ILE A 46 -18.03 -1.36 9.08
C ILE A 46 -17.94 -1.71 10.56
N LYS A 47 -18.93 -2.46 11.06
CA LYS A 47 -18.94 -2.97 12.43
C LYS A 47 -18.68 -4.48 12.43
N GLY A 48 -17.84 -4.94 13.35
CA GLY A 48 -17.60 -6.37 13.52
C GLY A 48 -17.04 -6.69 14.91
N PRO A 49 -17.54 -7.74 15.60
CA PRO A 49 -16.97 -8.24 16.85
C PRO A 49 -15.44 -8.52 16.78
N PRO A 50 -14.77 -8.70 17.92
CA PRO A 50 -13.39 -9.18 17.94
C PRO A 50 -13.23 -10.47 17.13
N GLY A 51 -12.14 -10.60 16.37
CA GLY A 51 -11.87 -11.81 15.58
C GLY A 51 -12.61 -11.95 14.24
N THR A 52 -13.57 -11.09 13.89
CA THR A 52 -14.37 -11.23 12.63
C THR A 52 -13.66 -10.82 11.33
N GLY A 53 -12.34 -10.71 11.35
CA GLY A 53 -11.57 -10.46 10.13
C GLY A 53 -11.68 -9.04 9.57
N LYS A 54 -12.04 -8.02 10.37
CA LYS A 54 -12.14 -6.60 9.93
C LYS A 54 -10.95 -6.12 9.09
N SER A 55 -9.71 -6.39 9.53
CA SER A 55 -8.52 -6.02 8.76
C SER A 55 -8.44 -6.75 7.41
N THR A 56 -8.94 -7.99 7.32
CA THR A 56 -9.05 -8.72 6.05
C THR A 56 -10.06 -8.04 5.13
N VAL A 57 -11.19 -7.59 5.66
CA VAL A 57 -12.19 -6.82 4.88
C VAL A 57 -11.58 -5.52 4.36
N VAL A 58 -10.92 -4.73 5.21
CA VAL A 58 -10.25 -3.48 4.82
C VAL A 58 -9.22 -3.70 3.70
N VAL A 59 -8.38 -4.73 3.83
CA VAL A 59 -7.39 -5.11 2.79
C VAL A 59 -8.08 -5.40 1.45
N ASN A 60 -9.21 -6.12 1.47
CA ASN A 60 -9.94 -6.46 0.25
C ASN A 60 -10.70 -5.28 -0.35
N ILE A 61 -11.18 -4.33 0.46
CA ILE A 61 -11.74 -3.06 -0.04
C ILE A 61 -10.67 -2.30 -0.84
N VAL A 62 -9.48 -2.13 -0.27
CA VAL A 62 -8.36 -1.43 -0.94
C VAL A 62 -8.00 -2.12 -2.25
N LEU A 63 -7.86 -3.45 -2.25
CA LEU A 63 -7.56 -4.22 -3.45
C LEU A 63 -8.65 -4.07 -4.51
N GLN A 64 -9.92 -4.19 -4.13
CA GLN A 64 -11.05 -4.11 -5.05
C GLN A 64 -11.10 -2.72 -5.72
N ILE A 65 -10.90 -1.63 -4.97
CA ILE A 65 -10.87 -0.26 -5.51
C ILE A 65 -9.75 -0.11 -6.54
N ILE A 66 -8.51 -0.49 -6.18
CA ILE A 66 -7.35 -0.32 -7.05
C ILE A 66 -7.46 -1.20 -8.30
N LEU A 67 -7.82 -2.47 -8.13
CA LEU A 67 -7.87 -3.43 -9.24
C LEU A 67 -9.00 -3.14 -10.23
N ARG A 68 -10.13 -2.60 -9.76
CA ARG A 68 -11.19 -2.14 -10.65
C ARG A 68 -10.75 -0.97 -11.50
N SER A 69 -10.18 0.04 -10.86
CA SER A 69 -9.62 1.19 -11.57
C SER A 69 -8.56 0.77 -12.60
N ILE A 70 -7.75 -0.25 -12.29
CA ILE A 70 -6.81 -0.87 -13.23
C ILE A 70 -7.54 -1.55 -14.39
N LYS A 71 -8.55 -2.38 -14.11
CA LYS A 71 -9.29 -3.19 -15.10
C LYS A 71 -10.04 -2.32 -16.10
N ASP A 72 -10.65 -1.23 -15.62
CA ASP A 72 -11.44 -0.34 -16.46
C ASP A 72 -10.55 0.46 -17.43
N ASN A 73 -9.21 0.42 -17.28
CA ASN A 73 -8.21 1.08 -18.15
C ASN A 73 -8.45 2.57 -18.40
N THR A 74 -9.33 3.21 -17.64
CA THR A 74 -9.76 4.58 -17.90
C THR A 74 -8.89 5.60 -17.18
N LYS A 75 -8.23 5.23 -16.06
CA LYS A 75 -7.49 6.16 -15.19
C LYS A 75 -6.31 5.48 -14.45
N GLU A 76 -5.41 6.30 -13.91
CA GLU A 76 -4.49 5.84 -12.86
C GLU A 76 -5.27 5.39 -11.62
N PRO A 77 -4.78 4.39 -10.86
CA PRO A 77 -5.45 3.97 -9.63
C PRO A 77 -5.56 5.13 -8.63
N PRO A 78 -6.64 5.23 -7.86
CA PRO A 78 -6.81 6.30 -6.88
C PRO A 78 -5.75 6.23 -5.77
N LEU A 79 -5.39 7.38 -5.23
CA LEU A 79 -4.57 7.48 -4.02
C LEU A 79 -5.42 7.23 -2.78
N ILE A 80 -5.11 6.17 -2.03
CA ILE A 80 -5.85 5.79 -0.83
C ILE A 80 -5.00 6.07 0.41
N LEU A 81 -5.51 6.91 1.31
CA LEU A 81 -4.95 7.09 2.65
C LEU A 81 -5.50 6.01 3.58
N LEU A 82 -4.65 5.06 3.96
CA LEU A 82 -4.99 4.03 4.95
C LEU A 82 -4.36 4.40 6.30
N SER A 83 -5.18 4.50 7.34
CA SER A 83 -4.74 4.86 8.69
C SER A 83 -5.28 3.89 9.74
N ALA A 84 -4.60 3.84 10.89
CA ALA A 84 -5.03 3.07 12.05
C ALA A 84 -4.57 3.76 13.35
N PRO A 85 -5.17 3.45 14.52
CA PRO A 85 -4.85 4.13 15.78
C PRO A 85 -3.43 3.91 16.32
N SER A 86 -2.69 2.91 15.84
CA SER A 86 -1.32 2.61 16.30
C SER A 86 -0.40 2.23 15.14
N ASN A 87 0.91 2.47 15.31
CA ASN A 87 1.93 2.11 14.33
C ASN A 87 1.91 0.61 14.01
N THR A 88 1.79 -0.24 15.03
CA THR A 88 1.70 -1.70 14.86
C THR A 88 0.47 -2.11 14.04
N ALA A 89 -0.67 -1.42 14.20
CA ALA A 89 -1.86 -1.70 13.41
C ALA A 89 -1.68 -1.31 11.93
N VAL A 90 -1.03 -0.17 11.66
CA VAL A 90 -0.68 0.23 10.29
C VAL A 90 0.27 -0.78 9.66
N ASP A 91 1.33 -1.17 10.36
CA ASP A 91 2.32 -2.12 9.85
C ASP A 91 1.68 -3.50 9.58
N GLY A 92 0.76 -3.94 10.45
CA GLY A 92 -0.04 -5.16 10.23
C GLY A 92 -0.92 -5.09 8.99
N LEU A 93 -1.56 -3.96 8.71
CA LEU A 93 -2.33 -3.74 7.48
C LEU A 93 -1.43 -3.77 6.24
N ILE A 94 -0.25 -3.15 6.29
CA ILE A 94 0.72 -3.14 5.20
C ILE A 94 1.23 -4.54 4.89
N LEU A 95 1.57 -5.34 5.92
CA LEU A 95 1.98 -6.73 5.73
C LEU A 95 0.87 -7.53 5.04
N LYS A 96 -0.36 -7.41 5.52
CA LYS A 96 -1.52 -8.13 4.97
C LYS A 96 -1.83 -7.73 3.53
N LEU A 97 -1.73 -6.42 3.21
CA LEU A 97 -1.80 -5.90 1.84
C LEU A 97 -0.66 -6.46 0.98
N ALA A 98 0.57 -6.44 1.47
CA ALA A 98 1.75 -6.93 0.75
C ALA A 98 1.67 -8.42 0.44
N ASP A 99 1.17 -9.23 1.37
CA ASP A 99 1.00 -10.67 1.18
C ASP A 99 -0.11 -10.99 0.19
N THR A 100 -1.22 -10.25 0.24
CA THR A 100 -2.30 -10.42 -0.73
C THR A 100 -1.86 -9.94 -2.12
N ARG A 101 -1.10 -8.83 -2.19
CA ARG A 101 -0.50 -8.28 -3.41
C ARG A 101 0.42 -9.27 -4.12
N LYS A 102 1.13 -10.15 -3.41
CA LYS A 102 2.02 -11.17 -4.02
C LYS A 102 1.28 -12.17 -4.89
N LYS A 103 -0.03 -12.35 -4.67
CA LYS A 103 -0.88 -13.29 -5.42
C LYS A 103 -1.37 -12.70 -6.75
N LEU A 104 -1.15 -11.41 -6.98
CA LEU A 104 -1.61 -10.72 -8.19
C LEU A 104 -0.62 -10.90 -9.34
N PRO A 105 -1.09 -10.90 -10.60
CA PRO A 105 -0.23 -10.81 -11.77
C PRO A 105 0.73 -9.61 -11.70
N GLU A 106 1.91 -9.77 -12.29
CA GLU A 106 2.98 -8.77 -12.25
C GLU A 106 2.51 -7.38 -12.74
N THR A 107 1.70 -7.37 -13.80
CA THR A 107 1.15 -6.15 -14.41
C THR A 107 0.30 -5.35 -13.43
N GLN A 108 -0.55 -6.01 -12.65
CA GLN A 108 -1.38 -5.39 -11.62
C GLN A 108 -0.54 -5.01 -10.39
N ARG A 109 0.37 -5.90 -9.98
CA ARG A 109 1.26 -5.71 -8.83
C ARG A 109 2.09 -4.43 -8.94
N ARG A 110 2.59 -4.10 -10.14
CA ARG A 110 3.38 -2.88 -10.41
C ARG A 110 2.57 -1.59 -10.30
N ARG A 111 1.26 -1.64 -10.61
CA ARG A 111 0.36 -0.48 -10.51
C ARG A 111 -0.08 -0.18 -9.08
N MET A 112 0.02 -1.16 -8.17
CA MET A 112 -0.26 -0.96 -6.75
C MET A 112 1.01 -0.60 -5.98
N LYS A 113 1.27 0.71 -5.85
CA LYS A 113 2.37 1.27 -5.04
C LYS A 113 1.89 1.50 -3.59
N MET A 114 2.78 1.32 -2.62
CA MET A 114 2.46 1.49 -1.20
C MET A 114 3.61 2.22 -0.51
N ILE A 115 3.28 3.21 0.32
CA ILE A 115 4.21 4.05 1.06
C ILE A 115 3.76 4.08 2.53
N ARG A 116 4.70 3.83 3.45
CA ARG A 116 4.53 3.93 4.90
C ARG A 116 5.13 5.24 5.38
N LEU A 117 4.27 6.12 5.88
CA LEU A 117 4.63 7.42 6.46
C LEU A 117 4.57 7.36 7.99
N GLY A 118 5.58 7.87 8.69
CA GLY A 118 5.62 7.97 10.14
C GLY A 118 7.05 7.99 10.69
N PRO A 119 7.23 8.20 12.01
CA PRO A 119 8.54 8.21 12.65
C PRO A 119 9.27 6.88 12.41
N GLU A 120 10.50 6.92 11.88
CA GLU A 120 11.23 5.71 11.50
C GLU A 120 11.46 4.75 12.66
N SER A 121 11.66 5.29 13.87
CA SER A 121 11.85 4.54 15.12
C SER A 121 10.64 3.72 15.54
N SER A 122 9.46 4.03 14.99
CA SER A 122 8.20 3.36 15.31
C SER A 122 7.69 2.43 14.19
N ILE A 123 8.41 2.33 13.09
CA ILE A 123 8.04 1.47 11.96
C ILE A 123 8.80 0.15 12.10
N SER A 124 8.05 -0.96 12.09
CA SER A 124 8.61 -2.30 12.15
C SER A 124 9.53 -2.60 10.97
N THR A 125 10.64 -3.31 11.24
CA THR A 125 11.59 -3.78 10.22
C THR A 125 10.94 -4.65 9.15
N SER A 126 9.86 -5.36 9.51
CA SER A 126 9.07 -6.20 8.59
C SER A 126 8.44 -5.41 7.43
N VAL A 127 8.28 -4.09 7.58
CA VAL A 127 7.73 -3.20 6.56
C VAL A 127 8.73 -2.15 6.06
N ASP A 128 10.02 -2.31 6.35
CA ASP A 128 11.07 -1.34 6.01
C ASP A 128 11.11 -0.95 4.54
N LYS A 129 10.86 -1.91 3.65
CA LYS A 129 10.82 -1.68 2.21
C LYS A 129 9.70 -0.74 1.74
N PHE A 130 8.73 -0.45 2.61
CA PHE A 130 7.63 0.47 2.33
C PHE A 130 7.85 1.85 2.95
N LYS A 131 8.86 2.04 3.82
CA LYS A 131 9.20 3.36 4.38
C LYS A 131 9.46 4.36 3.26
N LEU A 132 9.03 5.61 3.44
CA LEU A 132 9.31 6.69 2.51
C LEU A 132 10.81 6.81 2.22
N SER A 133 11.64 6.88 3.26
CA SER A 133 13.10 7.00 3.10
C SER A 133 13.72 5.78 2.40
N SER A 134 13.24 4.56 2.63
CA SER A 134 13.68 3.38 1.89
C SER A 134 13.32 3.47 0.42
N LEU A 135 12.13 3.99 0.10
CA LEU A 135 11.70 4.19 -1.29
C LEU A 135 12.49 5.32 -1.97
N ALA A 136 12.75 6.42 -1.26
CA ALA A 136 13.57 7.54 -1.72
C ALA A 136 15.00 7.10 -2.05
N ARG A 137 15.67 6.37 -1.14
CA ARG A 137 17.01 5.79 -1.42
C ARG A 137 17.01 4.90 -2.66
N ASN A 138 16.00 4.04 -2.79
CA ASN A 138 15.84 3.19 -3.98
C ASN A 138 15.56 3.99 -5.25
N HIS A 139 14.90 5.15 -5.14
CA HIS A 139 14.69 6.07 -6.24
C HIS A 139 16.01 6.70 -6.70
N ILE A 140 16.78 7.28 -5.76
CA ILE A 140 18.10 7.87 -6.00
C ILE A 140 19.03 6.86 -6.68
N LEU A 141 19.11 5.63 -6.16
CA LEU A 141 19.93 4.57 -6.76
C LEU A 141 19.58 4.29 -8.23
N LYS A 142 18.28 4.36 -8.59
CA LYS A 142 17.81 4.11 -9.95
C LYS A 142 18.01 5.31 -10.85
N GLU A 143 17.68 6.49 -10.38
CA GLU A 143 17.80 7.76 -11.10
C GLU A 143 19.25 8.01 -11.51
N HIS A 144 20.19 7.81 -10.58
CA HIS A 144 21.63 7.95 -10.81
C HIS A 144 22.28 6.68 -11.41
N ARG A 145 21.49 5.67 -11.78
CA ARG A 145 21.94 4.39 -12.37
C ARG A 145 23.02 3.67 -11.56
N LEU A 146 23.04 3.88 -10.24
CA LEU A 146 24.07 3.37 -9.34
C LEU A 146 23.95 1.85 -9.11
N THR A 147 22.76 1.27 -9.30
CA THR A 147 22.55 -0.18 -9.14
C THR A 147 23.43 -1.02 -10.07
N SER A 148 23.82 -0.48 -11.22
CA SER A 148 24.68 -1.17 -12.18
C SER A 148 26.18 -0.95 -11.93
N SER A 149 26.53 0.02 -11.08
CA SER A 149 27.91 0.41 -10.80
C SER A 149 28.65 -0.69 -10.03
N GLN A 150 29.90 -0.96 -10.42
CA GLN A 150 30.76 -1.90 -9.69
C GLN A 150 30.95 -1.47 -8.24
N LYS A 151 31.08 -0.16 -7.98
CA LYS A 151 31.21 0.39 -6.62
C LYS A 151 30.04 0.02 -5.71
N TYR A 152 28.81 0.05 -6.25
CA TYR A 152 27.61 -0.33 -5.50
C TYR A 152 27.57 -1.84 -5.22
N LYS A 153 27.89 -2.65 -6.23
CA LYS A 153 27.97 -4.12 -6.08
C LYS A 153 29.03 -4.51 -5.04
N ASP A 154 30.20 -3.88 -5.07
CA ASP A 154 31.27 -4.12 -4.11
C ASP A 154 30.85 -3.72 -2.69
N ALA A 155 30.13 -2.61 -2.54
CA ALA A 155 29.59 -2.17 -1.25
C ALA A 155 28.58 -3.18 -0.69
N LEU A 156 27.65 -3.67 -1.53
CA LEU A 156 26.67 -4.67 -1.15
C LEU A 156 27.34 -6.00 -0.72
N ASN A 157 28.36 -6.44 -1.46
CA ASN A 157 29.14 -7.64 -1.11
C ASN A 157 29.89 -7.50 0.22
N LYS A 158 30.25 -6.27 0.60
CA LYS A 158 30.87 -5.95 1.89
C LYS A 158 29.85 -5.76 3.03
N GLY A 159 28.55 -5.92 2.75
CA GLY A 159 27.48 -5.71 3.73
C GLY A 159 27.26 -4.24 4.10
N ILE A 160 27.74 -3.30 3.28
CA ILE A 160 27.50 -1.87 3.49
C ILE A 160 26.04 -1.57 3.15
N ASP A 161 25.32 -0.95 4.07
CA ASP A 161 23.93 -0.57 3.84
C ASP A 161 23.81 0.58 2.83
N ILE A 162 22.62 0.69 2.23
CA ILE A 162 22.35 1.67 1.15
C ILE A 162 22.54 3.11 1.65
N ASP A 163 22.17 3.40 2.90
CA ASP A 163 22.27 4.74 3.48
C ASP A 163 23.73 5.17 3.57
N HIS A 164 24.58 4.29 4.11
CA HIS A 164 26.02 4.51 4.21
C HIS A 164 26.68 4.63 2.83
N PHE A 165 26.30 3.78 1.87
CA PHE A 165 26.79 3.88 0.50
C PHE A 165 26.43 5.24 -0.13
N LEU A 166 25.18 5.67 -0.03
CA LEU A 166 24.72 6.94 -0.63
C LEU A 166 25.37 8.15 0.06
N LYS A 167 25.53 8.13 1.37
CA LYS A 167 26.26 9.17 2.11
C LYS A 167 27.69 9.31 1.64
N ASN A 168 28.39 8.19 1.45
CA ASN A 168 29.76 8.20 0.93
C ASN A 168 29.82 8.63 -0.54
N HIS A 169 28.79 8.32 -1.34
CA HIS A 169 28.74 8.65 -2.75
C HIS A 169 28.47 10.13 -3.01
N PHE A 170 27.47 10.71 -2.32
CA PHE A 170 27.02 12.08 -2.53
C PHE A 170 27.66 13.09 -1.56
N GLY A 171 28.29 12.64 -0.48
CA GLY A 171 28.91 13.50 0.52
C GLY A 171 27.93 14.53 1.06
N HIS A 172 28.28 15.82 0.98
CA HIS A 172 27.45 16.93 1.43
C HIS A 172 26.11 17.04 0.68
N ASN A 173 25.99 16.50 -0.53
CA ASN A 173 24.75 16.54 -1.32
C ASN A 173 23.75 15.46 -0.92
N TYR A 174 24.12 14.49 -0.08
CA TYR A 174 23.25 13.35 0.27
C TYR A 174 21.87 13.79 0.81
N TYR A 175 21.85 14.75 1.74
CA TYR A 175 20.59 15.23 2.33
C TYR A 175 19.73 16.03 1.33
N TYR A 176 20.36 16.68 0.35
CA TYR A 176 19.65 17.35 -0.74
C TYR A 176 18.96 16.32 -1.64
N GLU A 177 19.70 15.29 -2.08
CA GLU A 177 19.15 14.19 -2.89
C GLU A 177 17.99 13.48 -2.18
N MET A 178 18.14 13.19 -0.88
CA MET A 178 17.05 12.62 -0.08
C MET A 178 15.81 13.50 -0.07
N LYS A 179 15.96 14.80 0.17
CA LYS A 179 14.82 15.75 0.18
C LYS A 179 14.15 15.88 -1.19
N CYS A 180 14.89 15.73 -2.28
CA CYS A 180 14.32 15.75 -3.63
C CYS A 180 13.54 14.47 -3.97
N ALA A 181 13.91 13.34 -3.38
CA ALA A 181 13.32 12.04 -3.65
C ALA A 181 12.11 11.68 -2.76
N GLU A 182 11.93 12.39 -1.64
CA GLU A 182 10.78 12.25 -0.71
C GLU A 182 9.55 13.08 -1.14
#